data_AF-A0AAI9GUV1-F1
#
_entry.id   AF-A0AAI9GUV1-F1
#
_cell.length_a   1.000
_cell.length_b   1.000
_cell.length_c   1.000
_cell.angle_alpha   90.00
_cell.angle_beta   90.00
_cell.angle_gamma   90.00
#
_symmetry.space_group_name_H-M   'P 1'
#
loop_
_entity.id
_entity.type
_entity.pdbx_description
1 polymer ?
#
loop_
_entity_poly.entity_id
_entity_poly.type
_entity_poly.pdbx_seq_one_letter_code
_entity_poly.pdbx_strand_id
1 'polypeptide(L)'
;MLALKVATGMARVITNQVNEIRHSNGDLPMKRQSLRLFSEYVFGTFHDLLKHIDAKDAPRNAEEREFIKRLRMIERDLHTQLSSVGCDVGE
;
A
#
# COMPACT_ATOMS: atom_id res chain seq x y z
N MET A 1 13.18 6.59 -10.94
CA MET A 1 11.91 6.17 -10.30
C MET A 1 11.47 7.07 -9.12
N LEU A 2 10.81 8.20 -9.37
CA LEU A 2 10.19 9.02 -8.30
C LEU A 2 8.93 8.37 -7.72
N ALA A 3 8.07 7.81 -8.57
CA ALA A 3 6.82 7.14 -8.16
C ALA A 3 7.06 6.02 -7.13
N LEU A 4 8.12 5.22 -7.32
CA LEU A 4 8.45 4.17 -6.36
C LEU A 4 8.83 4.74 -4.99
N LYS A 5 9.61 5.83 -4.97
CA LYS A 5 9.97 6.51 -3.71
C LYS A 5 8.72 7.05 -3.00
N VAL A 6 7.76 7.59 -3.75
CA VAL A 6 6.47 8.05 -3.21
C VAL A 6 5.68 6.87 -2.63
N ALA A 7 5.54 5.76 -3.37
CA ALA A 7 4.88 4.55 -2.89
C ALA A 7 5.54 3.98 -1.62
N THR A 8 6.87 3.92 -1.57
CA THR A 8 7.61 3.52 -0.36
C THR A 8 7.40 4.48 0.81
N GLY A 9 7.30 5.78 0.54
CA GLY A 9 6.99 6.79 1.55
C GLY A 9 5.59 6.58 2.16
N MET A 10 4.58 6.38 1.32
CA MET A 10 3.21 6.08 1.77
C MET A 10 3.14 4.78 2.56
N ALA A 11 3.82 3.74 2.08
CA ALA A 11 3.92 2.45 2.78
C ALA A 11 4.51 2.60 4.19
N ARG A 12 5.59 3.38 4.33
CA ARG A 12 6.21 3.67 5.64
C ARG A 12 5.24 4.36 6.59
N VAL A 13 4.41 5.29 6.10
CA VAL A 13 3.39 5.96 6.92
C VAL A 13 2.36 4.95 7.45
N ILE A 14 1.89 4.03 6.61
CA ILE A 14 1.00 2.94 7.01
C ILE A 14 1.68 2.06 8.06
N THR A 15 2.89 1.59 7.80
CA THR A 15 3.66 0.74 8.75
C THR A 15 3.81 1.39 10.11
N ASN A 16 4.12 2.69 10.15
CA ASN A 16 4.24 3.43 11.41
C ASN A 16 2.92 3.45 12.20
N GLN A 17 1.80 3.69 11.52
CA GLN A 17 0.48 3.69 12.15
C GLN A 17 0.04 2.28 12.60
N VAL A 18 0.33 1.24 11.82
CA VAL A 18 0.12 -0.15 12.23
C VAL A 18 0.89 -0.46 13.51
N ASN A 19 2.16 -0.07 13.57
CA ASN A 19 3.00 -0.28 14.76
C ASN A 19 2.48 0.50 15.97
N GLU A 20 2.01 1.73 15.78
CA GLU A 20 1.42 2.53 16.86
C GLU A 20 0.16 1.84 17.43
N ILE A 21 -0.72 1.34 16.55
CA ILE A 21 -1.93 0.63 16.97
C ILE A 21 -1.60 -0.70 17.63
N ARG A 22 -0.64 -1.46 17.10
CA ARG A 22 -0.26 -2.79 17.61
C ARG A 22 0.33 -2.74 19.02
N HIS A 23 1.08 -1.69 19.34
CA HIS A 23 1.74 -1.54 20.64
C HIS A 23 0.98 -0.61 21.60
N SER A 24 -0.23 -0.18 21.24
CA SER A 24 -1.10 0.58 22.14
C SER A 24 -1.79 -0.34 23.14
N ASN A 25 -1.92 0.12 24.38
CA ASN A 25 -2.65 -0.58 25.44
C ASN A 25 -4.16 -0.25 25.47
N GLY A 26 -4.62 0.66 24.61
CA GLY A 26 -6.02 1.11 24.55
C GLY A 26 -6.74 0.71 23.27
N ASP A 27 -8.08 0.71 23.30
CA ASP A 27 -8.87 0.62 22.08
C ASP A 27 -8.78 1.93 21.28
N LEU A 28 -8.48 1.83 19.99
CA LEU A 28 -8.16 2.94 19.11
C LEU A 28 -9.05 2.97 17.85
N PRO A 29 -10.39 2.98 17.98
CA PRO A 29 -11.29 2.83 16.84
C PRO A 29 -11.12 3.94 15.80
N MET A 30 -10.90 5.19 16.24
CA MET A 30 -10.69 6.32 15.34
C MET A 30 -9.39 6.21 14.55
N LYS A 31 -8.28 5.77 15.18
CA LYS A 31 -7.02 5.55 14.45
C LYS A 31 -7.16 4.42 13.44
N ARG A 32 -7.86 3.34 13.79
CA ARG A 32 -8.14 2.22 12.86
C ARG A 32 -8.94 2.71 11.66
N GLN A 33 -10.00 3.50 11.88
CA GLN A 33 -10.80 4.07 10.80
C GLN A 33 -9.99 5.02 9.90
N SER A 34 -9.20 5.92 10.49
CA SER A 34 -8.34 6.82 9.71
C SER A 34 -7.28 6.06 8.91
N LEU A 35 -6.68 5.02 9.48
CA LEU A 35 -5.72 4.16 8.80
C LEU A 35 -6.37 3.44 7.62
N ARG A 36 -7.59 2.92 7.80
CA ARG A 36 -8.36 2.27 6.73
C ARG A 36 -8.62 3.23 5.57
N LEU A 37 -9.16 4.42 5.84
CA LEU A 37 -9.43 5.44 4.83
C LEU A 37 -8.16 5.86 4.06
N PHE A 38 -7.06 6.08 4.78
CA PHE A 38 -5.79 6.41 4.13
C PHE A 38 -5.29 5.25 3.24
N SER A 39 -5.40 4.03 3.73
CA SER A 39 -5.02 2.83 2.98
C SER A 39 -5.85 2.71 1.70
N GLU A 40 -7.18 2.89 1.76
CA GLU A 40 -8.06 2.87 0.58
C GLU A 40 -7.56 3.82 -0.53
N TYR A 41 -7.15 5.05 -0.19
CA TYR A 41 -6.59 5.99 -1.16
C TYR A 41 -5.23 5.54 -1.72
N VAL A 42 -4.37 4.93 -0.89
CA VAL A 42 -3.06 4.41 -1.32
C VAL A 42 -3.25 3.23 -2.28
N PHE A 43 -4.09 2.26 -1.95
CA PHE A 43 -4.38 1.11 -2.81
C PHE A 43 -5.10 1.53 -4.10
N GLY A 44 -6.02 2.51 -4.05
CA GLY A 44 -6.60 3.11 -5.25
C GLY A 44 -5.54 3.72 -6.17
N THR A 45 -4.53 4.40 -5.59
CA THR A 45 -3.39 4.93 -6.36
C THR A 45 -2.56 3.81 -6.99
N PHE A 46 -2.31 2.71 -6.26
CA PHE A 46 -1.58 1.55 -6.80
C PHE A 46 -2.36 0.90 -7.94
N HIS A 47 -3.67 0.72 -7.79
CA HIS A 47 -4.54 0.23 -8.84
C HIS A 47 -4.47 1.10 -10.09
N ASP A 48 -4.56 2.42 -9.95
CA ASP A 48 -4.46 3.36 -11.09
C ASP A 48 -3.10 3.34 -11.77
N LEU A 49 -2.01 3.10 -11.04
CA LEU A 49 -0.68 2.92 -11.61
C LEU A 49 -0.54 1.59 -12.36
N LEU A 50 -1.33 0.57 -11.99
CA LEU A 50 -1.25 -0.78 -12.53
C LEU A 50 -2.37 -1.12 -13.55
N LYS A 51 -3.41 -0.31 -13.71
CA LYS A 51 -4.57 -0.66 -14.55
C LYS A 51 -4.27 -0.84 -16.04
N HIS A 52 -3.13 -0.33 -16.53
CA HIS A 52 -2.76 -0.38 -17.95
C HIS A 52 -1.49 -1.19 -18.23
N ILE A 53 -0.92 -1.88 -17.24
CA ILE A 53 0.31 -2.66 -17.42
C ILE A 53 0.11 -4.01 -18.14
N ASP A 54 -1.12 -4.48 -18.30
CA ASP A 54 -1.45 -5.70 -19.05
C ASP A 54 -2.10 -5.39 -20.42
N ALA A 55 -2.19 -4.10 -20.79
CA ALA A 55 -2.57 -3.72 -22.14
C ALA A 55 -1.52 -4.26 -23.14
N LYS A 56 -1.93 -4.46 -24.39
CA LYS A 56 -1.15 -5.08 -25.51
C LYS A 56 0.23 -4.43 -25.80
N ASP A 57 0.61 -3.41 -25.03
CA ASP A 57 1.75 -2.51 -25.14
C ASP A 57 2.60 -2.37 -23.85
N ALA A 58 2.44 -3.24 -22.84
CA ALA A 58 3.11 -3.10 -21.54
C ALA A 58 3.82 -4.39 -21.05
N PRO A 59 4.84 -4.32 -20.16
CA PRO A 59 5.80 -3.23 -19.92
C PRO A 59 6.94 -3.25 -20.95
N ARG A 60 7.33 -2.08 -21.45
CA ARG A 60 8.21 -1.96 -22.64
C ARG A 60 9.70 -2.13 -22.34
N ASN A 61 10.13 -1.95 -21.09
CA ASN A 61 11.54 -2.03 -20.69
C ASN A 61 11.75 -2.66 -19.29
N ALA A 62 13.00 -2.98 -18.96
CA ALA A 62 13.36 -3.66 -17.70
C ALA A 62 13.10 -2.80 -16.45
N GLU A 63 13.18 -1.47 -16.56
CA GLU A 63 12.93 -0.55 -15.43
C GLU A 63 11.46 -0.60 -15.02
N GLU A 64 10.54 -0.58 -15.98
CA GLU A 64 9.10 -0.64 -15.73
C GLU A 64 8.70 -1.99 -15.12
N ARG A 65 9.31 -3.10 -15.57
CA ARG A 65 9.11 -4.43 -14.95
C ARG A 65 9.53 -4.45 -13.49
N GLU A 66 10.69 -3.89 -13.18
CA GLU A 66 11.19 -3.82 -11.80
C GLU A 66 10.31 -2.90 -10.93
N PHE A 67 9.83 -1.78 -11.49
CA PHE A 67 8.88 -0.90 -10.83
C PHE A 67 7.60 -1.64 -10.43
N ILE A 68 6.96 -2.32 -11.38
CA ILE A 68 5.73 -3.10 -11.15
C ILE A 68 5.95 -4.17 -10.09
N LYS A 69 7.05 -4.92 -10.20
CA LYS A 69 7.40 -5.97 -9.25
C LYS A 69 7.51 -5.42 -7.83
N ARG A 70 8.21 -4.30 -7.66
CA ARG A 70 8.37 -3.67 -6.34
C ARG A 70 7.06 -3.09 -5.81
N LEU A 71 6.24 -2.50 -6.67
CA LEU A 71 4.94 -1.96 -6.25
C LEU A 71 4.02 -3.07 -5.74
N ARG A 72 3.92 -4.20 -6.45
CA ARG A 72 3.16 -5.39 -6.00
C ARG A 72 3.73 -6.03 -4.74
N MET A 73 5.04 -5.94 -4.50
CA MET A 73 5.63 -6.38 -3.24
C MET A 73 5.20 -5.50 -2.07
N ILE A 74 5.21 -4.17 -2.26
CA ILE A 74 4.74 -3.21 -1.26
C ILE A 74 3.25 -3.46 -0.95
N GLU A 75 2.42 -3.59 -1.99
CA GLU A 75 0.98 -3.84 -1.85
C GLU A 75 0.67 -5.06 -0.97
N ARG A 76 1.30 -6.21 -1.25
CA ARG A 76 1.11 -7.44 -0.45
C ARG A 76 1.59 -7.31 0.99
N ASP A 77 2.70 -6.62 1.21
CA ASP A 77 3.22 -6.37 2.55
C ASP A 77 2.26 -5.47 3.35
N LEU A 78 1.67 -4.45 2.71
CA LEU A 78 0.69 -3.58 3.34
C LEU A 78 -0.59 -4.31 3.74
N HIS A 79 -1.15 -5.17 2.88
CA HIS A 79 -2.30 -6.01 3.26
C HIS A 79 -2.01 -6.85 4.51
N THR A 80 -0.83 -7.50 4.53
CA THR A 80 -0.40 -8.31 5.67
C THR A 80 -0.33 -7.49 6.97
N GLN A 81 0.24 -6.27 6.88
CA GLN A 81 0.35 -5.37 8.02
C GLN A 81 -1.01 -4.85 8.49
N LEU A 82 -1.88 -4.41 7.58
CA LEU A 82 -3.19 -3.86 7.90
C LEU A 82 -4.13 -4.92 8.49
N SER A 83 -4.11 -6.14 7.94
CA SER A 83 -4.89 -7.27 8.44
C SER A 83 -4.56 -7.59 9.89
N SER A 84 -3.27 -7.48 10.28
CA SER A 84 -2.85 -7.70 11.68
C SER A 84 -3.46 -6.73 12.70
N VAL A 85 -4.00 -5.60 12.24
CA VAL A 85 -4.67 -4.60 13.07
C VAL A 85 -6.13 -4.38 12.65
N GLY A 86 -6.73 -5.30 11.87
CA GLY A 86 -8.13 -5.20 11.45
C GLY A 86 -8.46 -3.95 10.63
N CYS A 87 -7.47 -3.41 9.89
CA CYS A 87 -7.60 -2.22 9.07
C CYS A 87 -7.40 -2.50 7.56
N ASP A 88 -7.41 -3.77 7.16
CA ASP A 88 -7.19 -4.15 5.77
C ASP A 88 -8.32 -3.64 4.87
N VAL A 89 -7.97 -3.39 3.60
CA VAL A 89 -8.83 -2.74 2.61
C VAL A 89 -8.79 -3.53 1.31
N GLY A 90 -9.96 -3.82 0.74
CA GLY A 90 -10.08 -4.72 -0.41
C GLY A 90 -10.14 -6.20 -0.01
N GLU A 91 -10.72 -7.02 -0.90
CA GLU A 91 -10.48 -8.46 -0.96
C GLU A 91 -9.29 -8.74 -1.89
#